data_AF-A0A820SRW1-F1
#
_entry.id   AF-A0A820SRW1-F1
#
_cell.length_a   1.000
_cell.length_b   1.000
_cell.length_c   1.000
_cell.angle_alpha   90.00
_cell.angle_beta   90.00
_cell.angle_gamma   90.00
#
_symmetry.space_group_name_H-M   'P 1'
#
loop_
_entity.id
_entity.type
_entity.pdbx_description
1 polymer ?
#
loop_
_entity_poly.entity_id
_entity_poly.type
_entity_poly.pdbx_seq_one_letter_code
_entity_poly.pdbx_strand_id
1 'polypeptide(L)'
;TTFLASSSRDRFIHVFDVTKDYQLIATLDDHSAAITAVRFTNSSITSNLQLVSCSADKSLIFRSVLKNGNGKYQFIRSNNIVEKQTFYDLATDHTRETVNTACQE
;
A
#
# COMPACT_ATOMS: atom_id res chain seq x y z
N THR A 1 -2.42 -15.17 6.99
CA THR A 1 -3.12 -14.76 5.75
C THR A 1 -2.11 -14.16 4.81
N THR A 2 -2.23 -14.46 3.52
CA THR A 2 -1.32 -13.98 2.49
C THR A 2 -2.11 -13.14 1.50
N PHE A 3 -1.64 -11.93 1.21
CA PHE A 3 -2.27 -11.02 0.26
C PHE A 3 -1.37 -10.79 -0.94
N LEU A 4 -2.01 -10.59 -2.10
CA LEU A 4 -1.37 -10.05 -3.29
C LEU A 4 -1.96 -8.68 -3.56
N ALA A 5 -1.11 -7.67 -3.78
CA ALA A 5 -1.54 -6.37 -4.26
C ALA A 5 -1.04 -6.16 -5.69
N SER A 6 -1.90 -5.63 -6.54
CA SER A 6 -1.57 -5.17 -7.88
C SER A 6 -1.90 -3.69 -7.99
N SER A 7 -1.01 -2.91 -8.60
CA SER A 7 -1.20 -1.49 -8.84
C SER A 7 -1.00 -1.17 -10.32
N SER A 8 -1.70 -0.15 -10.82
CA SER A 8 -1.72 0.16 -12.25
C SER A 8 -1.65 1.66 -12.53
N ARG A 9 -1.40 2.00 -13.80
CA ARG A 9 -1.47 3.38 -14.31
C ARG A 9 -2.89 3.93 -14.33
N ASP A 10 -3.89 3.06 -14.21
CA ASP A 10 -5.31 3.43 -14.06
C ASP A 10 -5.66 4.03 -12.69
N ARG A 11 -4.68 4.05 -11.77
CA ARG A 11 -4.75 4.63 -10.40
C ARG A 11 -5.42 3.74 -9.37
N PHE A 12 -5.75 2.50 -9.72
CA PHE A 12 -6.31 1.53 -8.79
C PHE A 12 -5.24 0.64 -8.18
N ILE A 13 -5.49 0.26 -6.93
CA ILE A 13 -4.83 -0.86 -6.27
C ILE A 13 -5.88 -1.94 -6.06
N HIS A 14 -5.64 -3.12 -6.60
CA HIS A 14 -6.42 -4.31 -6.33
C HIS A 14 -5.71 -5.17 -5.30
N VAL A 15 -6.44 -5.61 -4.27
CA VAL A 15 -5.93 -6.53 -3.26
C VAL A 15 -6.70 -7.84 -3.32
N PHE A 16 -5.96 -8.93 -3.37
CA PHE A 16 -6.45 -10.29 -3.49
C PHE A 16 -6.05 -11.13 -2.27
N ASP A 17 -6.97 -11.98 -1.82
CA ASP A 17 -6.68 -13.00 -0.79
C ASP A 17 -6.16 -14.27 -1.47
N VAL A 18 -4.86 -14.54 -1.35
CA VAL A 18 -4.21 -15.69 -2.00
C VAL A 18 -4.74 -17.01 -1.45
N THR A 19 -5.20 -17.01 -0.20
CA THR A 19 -5.72 -18.22 0.45
C THR A 19 -7.15 -18.56 0.02
N LYS A 20 -7.80 -17.64 -0.71
CA LYS A 20 -9.17 -17.78 -1.22
C LYS A 20 -9.20 -17.70 -2.74
N ASP A 21 -8.31 -18.44 -3.40
CA ASP A 21 -8.23 -18.51 -4.86
C ASP A 21 -8.10 -17.14 -5.53
N TYR A 22 -7.22 -16.30 -4.97
CA TYR A 22 -7.02 -14.92 -5.42
C TYR A 22 -8.32 -14.11 -5.52
N GLN A 23 -9.27 -14.33 -4.60
CA GLN A 23 -10.48 -13.53 -4.54
C GLN A 23 -10.13 -12.05 -4.34
N LEU A 24 -10.71 -11.17 -5.18
CA LEU A 24 -10.62 -9.72 -5.01
C LEU A 24 -11.34 -9.31 -3.73
N ILE A 25 -10.60 -8.72 -2.78
CA ILE A 25 -11.13 -8.29 -1.48
C ILE A 25 -11.19 -6.78 -1.31
N ALA A 26 -10.43 -6.02 -2.12
CA ALA A 26 -10.51 -4.57 -2.14
C ALA A 26 -10.04 -3.99 -3.48
N THR A 27 -10.66 -2.88 -3.86
CA THR A 27 -10.17 -1.95 -4.89
C THR A 27 -10.02 -0.59 -4.22
N LEU A 28 -8.85 0.02 -4.32
CA LEU A 28 -8.49 1.28 -3.68
C LEU A 28 -8.18 2.32 -4.76
N ASP A 29 -8.75 3.51 -4.66
CA ASP A 29 -8.81 4.50 -5.74
C ASP A 29 -8.40 5.92 -5.31
N ASP A 30 -7.67 6.06 -4.20
CA ASP A 30 -7.30 7.37 -3.65
C ASP A 30 -6.24 8.12 -4.48
N HIS A 31 -5.47 7.45 -5.34
CA HIS A 31 -4.44 8.11 -6.14
C HIS A 31 -5.04 8.86 -7.34
N SER A 32 -4.53 10.05 -7.61
CA SER A 32 -4.99 10.89 -8.72
C SER A 32 -4.19 10.71 -10.00
N ALA A 33 -3.04 10.02 -9.93
CA ALA A 33 -2.18 9.66 -11.06
C ALA A 33 -1.61 8.24 -10.90
N ALA A 34 -0.83 7.81 -11.90
CA ALA A 34 -0.32 6.45 -12.00
C ALA A 34 0.43 6.01 -10.73
N ILE A 35 0.09 4.82 -10.24
CA ILE A 35 0.76 4.22 -9.09
C ILE A 35 2.06 3.59 -9.57
N THR A 36 3.17 3.96 -8.93
CA THR A 36 4.52 3.54 -9.32
C THR A 36 5.01 2.37 -8.49
N ALA A 37 4.58 2.28 -7.22
CA ALA A 37 4.86 1.13 -6.38
C ALA A 37 3.76 0.91 -5.33
N VAL A 38 3.58 -0.37 -4.96
CA VAL A 38 2.74 -0.80 -3.84
C VAL A 38 3.47 -1.90 -3.07
N ARG A 39 3.42 -1.86 -1.74
CA ARG A 39 4.12 -2.82 -0.90
C ARG A 39 3.41 -3.08 0.42
N PHE A 40 3.39 -4.34 0.85
CA PHE A 40 3.02 -4.71 2.21
C PHE A 40 4.23 -4.59 3.15
N THR A 41 4.02 -4.02 4.32
CA THR A 41 5.02 -3.91 5.38
C THR A 41 4.39 -4.22 6.74
N ASN A 42 5.20 -4.62 7.71
CA ASN A 42 4.75 -4.73 9.09
C ASN A 42 5.15 -3.46 9.83
N SER A 43 4.20 -2.82 10.50
CA SER A 43 4.51 -1.76 11.46
C SER A 43 5.05 -2.40 12.72
N SER A 44 6.32 -2.18 13.08
CA SER A 44 6.84 -2.77 14.33
C SER A 44 6.18 -2.20 15.58
N ILE A 45 5.73 -0.94 15.53
CA ILE A 45 5.04 -0.30 16.67
C ILE A 45 3.72 -1.00 16.98
N THR A 46 2.95 -1.35 15.95
CA THR A 46 1.60 -1.91 16.12
C THR A 46 1.52 -3.41 15.85
N SER A 47 2.61 -4.02 15.36
CA SER A 47 2.66 -5.38 14.82
C SER A 47 1.58 -5.67 13.77
N ASN A 48 1.01 -4.62 13.16
CA ASN A 48 -0.06 -4.74 12.18
C ASN A 48 0.51 -4.64 10.77
N LEU A 49 -0.11 -5.40 9.87
CA LEU A 49 0.16 -5.32 8.44
C LEU A 49 -0.31 -3.95 7.92
N GLN A 50 0.55 -3.29 7.16
CA GLN A 50 0.25 -2.06 6.45
C GLN A 50 0.47 -2.25 4.94
N LEU A 51 -0.32 -1.54 4.15
CA LEU A 51 -0.14 -1.39 2.72
C LEU A 51 0.34 0.04 2.46
N VAL A 52 1.46 0.16 1.77
CA VAL A 52 2.06 1.45 1.40
C VAL A 52 2.04 1.57 -0.12
N SER A 53 1.59 2.69 -0.64
CA SER A 53 1.59 2.98 -2.08
C SER A 53 2.12 4.36 -2.38
N CYS A 54 2.83 4.50 -3.50
CA CYS A 54 3.30 5.80 -3.99
C CYS A 54 2.93 5.97 -5.46
N SER A 55 2.83 7.23 -5.88
CA SER A 55 2.25 7.59 -7.17
C SER A 55 2.95 8.79 -7.81
N ALA A 56 2.76 8.91 -9.11
CA ALA A 56 3.13 10.08 -9.91
C ALA A 56 2.44 11.37 -9.45
N ASP A 57 1.37 11.26 -8.66
CA ASP A 57 0.70 12.40 -8.00
C ASP A 57 1.47 12.95 -6.79
N LYS A 58 2.66 12.41 -6.52
CA LYS A 58 3.56 12.82 -5.44
C LYS A 58 3.03 12.51 -4.05
N SER A 59 2.04 11.62 -3.95
CA SER A 59 1.55 11.12 -2.68
C SER A 59 2.14 9.76 -2.32
N LEU A 60 2.35 9.58 -1.01
CA LEU A 60 2.67 8.34 -0.35
C LEU A 60 1.55 8.05 0.65
N ILE A 61 0.79 6.98 0.40
CA ILE A 61 -0.38 6.62 1.19
C ILE A 61 -0.07 5.38 2.01
N PHE A 62 -0.33 5.47 3.31
CA PHE A 62 -0.24 4.35 4.24
C PHE A 62 -1.65 3.89 4.60
N ARG A 63 -1.86 2.57 4.60
CA ARG A 63 -3.11 1.96 5.01
C ARG A 63 -2.88 0.86 6.02
N SER A 64 -3.62 0.89 7.11
CA SER A 64 -3.69 -0.22 8.06
C SER A 64 -4.61 -1.31 7.54
N VAL A 65 -4.17 -2.56 7.58
CA VAL A 65 -4.97 -3.72 7.22
C VAL A 65 -5.61 -4.28 8.49
N LEU A 66 -6.92 -4.11 8.63
CA LEU A 66 -7.68 -4.59 9.79
C LEU A 66 -8.57 -5.75 9.41
N LYS A 67 -8.68 -6.75 10.29
CA LYS A 67 -9.66 -7.83 10.16
C LYS A 67 -10.87 -7.51 11.03
N ASN A 68 -12.02 -7.38 10.41
CA ASN A 68 -13.27 -7.14 11.12
C ASN A 68 -13.78 -8.42 11.79
N GLY A 69 -14.68 -8.28 12.77
CA GLY A 69 -15.30 -9.42 13.47
C GLY A 69 -16.08 -10.38 12.55
N ASN A 70 -16.49 -9.93 11.36
CA ASN A 70 -17.12 -10.76 10.32
C ASN A 70 -16.11 -11.51 9.42
N GLY A 71 -14.81 -11.43 9.73
CA GLY A 71 -13.75 -12.09 8.98
C GLY A 71 -13.32 -11.40 7.69
N LYS A 72 -13.91 -10.26 7.32
CA LYS A 72 -13.48 -9.46 6.16
C LYS A 72 -12.32 -8.53 6.52
N TYR A 73 -11.49 -8.23 5.53
CA TYR A 73 -10.39 -7.29 5.67
C TYR A 73 -10.79 -5.89 5.21
N GLN A 74 -10.33 -4.87 5.93
CA GLN A 74 -10.48 -3.46 5.58
C GLN A 74 -9.10 -2.80 5.47
N PHE A 75 -8.96 -1.89 4.51
CA PHE A 75 -7.73 -1.15 4.22
C PHE A 75 -7.98 0.32 4.53
N ILE A 76 -7.69 0.71 5.78
CA ILE A 76 -8.03 2.05 6.28
C ILE A 76 -6.84 2.96 6.08
N ARG A 77 -7.04 4.09 5.39
CA ARG A 77 -6.00 5.11 5.22
C ARG A 77 -5.60 5.67 6.58
N SER A 78 -4.35 5.45 6.97
CA SER A 78 -3.80 5.93 8.24
C SER A 78 -3.06 7.25 8.06
N ASN A 79 -2.22 7.37 7.03
CA ASN A 79 -1.46 8.58 6.71
C ASN A 79 -1.47 8.83 5.19
N ASN A 80 -1.35 10.11 4.83
CA ASN A 80 -1.14 10.56 3.46
C ASN A 80 -0.08 11.67 3.49
N ILE A 81 1.05 11.43 2.82
CA ILE A 81 2.16 12.38 2.72
C ILE A 81 2.23 12.84 1.27
N VAL A 82 2.24 14.16 1.05
CA VAL A 82 2.35 14.75 -0.28
C VAL A 82 3.66 15.53 -0.36
N GLU A 83 4.51 15.16 -1.31
CA GLU A 83 5.82 15.78 -1.52
C GLU A 83 5.88 16.66 -2.77
N LYS A 84 6.97 17.42 -2.92
CA LYS A 84 7.19 18.27 -4.12
C LYS A 84 7.61 17.46 -5.34
N GLN A 85 8.20 16.28 -5.14
CA GLN A 85 8.76 15.41 -6.18
C GLN A 85 8.03 14.06 -6.27
N THR A 86 8.16 13.40 -7.41
CA THR A 86 7.50 12.13 -7.72
C THR A 86 8.29 10.95 -7.20
N PHE A 87 7.61 10.02 -6.52
CA PHE A 87 8.16 8.76 -6.07
C PHE A 87 8.08 7.69 -7.18
N TYR A 88 9.17 6.98 -7.43
CA TYR A 88 9.30 5.96 -8.46
C TYR A 88 9.37 4.54 -7.91
N ASP A 89 9.89 4.36 -6.70
CA ASP A 89 10.00 3.06 -6.06
C ASP A 89 9.83 3.16 -4.55
N LEU A 90 9.43 2.04 -3.93
CA LEU A 90 9.34 1.85 -2.49
C LEU A 90 10.14 0.62 -2.11
N ALA A 91 11.21 0.81 -1.35
CA ALA A 91 11.98 -0.26 -0.72
C ALA A 91 11.81 -0.20 0.81
N THR A 92 11.23 -1.25 1.38
CA THR A 92 11.10 -1.40 2.85
C THR A 92 12.29 -2.16 3.40
N ASP A 93 12.96 -1.61 4.41
CA ASP A 93 13.95 -2.34 5.20
C ASP A 93 13.26 -3.02 6.39
N HIS A 94 13.38 -4.35 6.48
CA HIS A 94 12.81 -5.15 7.58
C HIS A 94 13.58 -4.98 8.90
N THR A 95 14.80 -4.42 8.85
CA THR A 95 15.69 -4.28 10.01
C THR A 95 15.64 -2.90 10.67
N ARG A 96 15.13 -1.88 9.97
CA ARG A 96 15.15 -0.48 10.43
C ARG A 96 13.81 0.27 10.33
N GLU A 97 12.71 -0.40 9.97
CA GLU A 97 11.38 0.23 9.89
C GLU A 97 11.30 1.45 8.96
N THR A 98 12.19 1.53 7.96
CA THR A 98 12.23 2.65 7.03
C THR A 98 11.58 2.25 5.70
N VAL A 99 10.74 3.15 5.20
CA VAL A 99 10.27 3.12 3.82
C VAL A 99 11.21 4.02 3.03
N ASN A 100 12.14 3.42 2.29
CA ASN A 100 13.00 4.13 1.37
C ASN A 100 12.22 4.36 0.09
N THR A 101 12.17 5.61 -0.35
CA THR A 101 11.53 5.97 -1.61
C THR A 101 12.61 6.40 -2.59
N ALA A 102 12.55 5.92 -3.83
CA ALA A 102 13.41 6.43 -4.89
C ALA A 102 12.67 7.57 -5.60
N CYS A 103 13.25 8.77 -5.61
CA CYS A 103 12.84 9.91 -6.44
C CYS A 103 13.98 10.20 -7.42
N GLN A 104 13.67 10.55 -8.68
CA GLN A 104 14.66 11.05 -9.63
C GLN A 104 14.47 12.56 -9.80
N GLU A 105 15.59 13.31 -9.81
CA GLU A 105 15.64 14.76 -10.09
C GLU A 105 15.16 15.12 -11.50
#